data_AF-A0A3D2CGU2-F1
#
_entry.id   AF-A0A3D2CGU2-F1
#
_cell.length_a   1.000
_cell.length_b   1.000
_cell.length_c   1.000
_cell.angle_alpha   90.00
_cell.angle_beta   90.00
_cell.angle_gamma   90.00
#
_symmetry.space_group_name_H-M   'P 1'
#
loop_
_entity.id
_entity.type
_entity.pdbx_description
1 polymer ?
#
loop_
_entity_poly.entity_id
_entity_poly.type
_entity_poly.pdbx_seq_one_letter_code
_entity_poly.pdbx_strand_id
1 'polypeptide(L)'
;FRAGRYQRRVEQLRAQGLVAGKVAAWMADDPRGDAYLAGMLHSAGGLYIWRTAAQSGKNHPSQARIRRVLRDHSCGFGVLMARAWGFGDEVAAGVGFWPQPERAVPEHIPFARMVHLSVVATMSADEGRTGTDSGGLEALSRYDGIACSAQATLSRAEQCWRGEAPAPRVEDAGQVVQSAS
;
A
#
# COMPACT_ATOMS: atom_id res chain seq x y z
N PHE A 1 -13.46 8.34 12.43
CA PHE A 1 -12.63 9.48 11.96
C PHE A 1 -13.47 10.30 10.97
N ARG A 2 -13.79 11.57 11.27
CA ARG A 2 -14.48 12.50 10.34
C ARG A 2 -13.49 13.59 9.94
N ALA A 3 -13.40 13.95 8.66
CA ALA A 3 -12.47 14.94 8.13
C ALA A 3 -13.15 16.09 7.35
N GLY A 4 -14.43 16.35 7.65
CA GLY A 4 -15.19 17.45 7.03
C GLY A 4 -15.10 17.42 5.51
N ARG A 5 -14.70 18.55 4.90
CA ARG A 5 -14.50 18.67 3.44
C ARG A 5 -13.43 17.75 2.84
N TYR A 6 -12.56 17.14 3.65
CA TYR A 6 -11.55 16.19 3.21
C TYR A 6 -12.01 14.72 3.34
N GLN A 7 -13.26 14.48 3.74
CA GLN A 7 -13.78 13.14 4.01
C GLN A 7 -13.57 12.18 2.84
N ARG A 8 -13.88 12.61 1.59
CA ARG A 8 -13.69 11.79 0.39
C ARG A 8 -12.24 11.34 0.21
N ARG A 9 -11.26 12.21 0.50
CA ARG A 9 -9.82 11.89 0.39
C ARG A 9 -9.40 10.88 1.47
N VAL A 10 -9.93 11.04 2.68
CA VAL A 10 -9.69 10.11 3.80
C VAL A 10 -10.28 8.74 3.51
N GLU A 11 -11.47 8.67 2.92
CA GLU A 11 -12.10 7.40 2.52
C GLU A 11 -11.34 6.72 1.39
N GLN A 12 -10.86 7.48 0.40
CA GLN A 12 -10.01 6.94 -0.67
C GLN A 12 -8.72 6.34 -0.10
N LEU A 13 -8.01 7.05 0.79
CA LEU A 13 -6.79 6.54 1.42
C LEU A 13 -7.02 5.27 2.26
N ARG A 14 -8.19 5.17 2.92
CA ARG A 14 -8.56 3.94 3.64
C ARG A 14 -8.79 2.76 2.71
N ALA A 15 -9.52 3.00 1.62
CA ALA A 15 -9.79 1.96 0.63
C ALA A 15 -8.48 1.48 -0.02
N GLN A 16 -7.60 2.41 -0.37
CA GLN A 16 -6.25 2.10 -0.84
C GLN A 16 -5.44 1.31 0.19
N GLY A 17 -5.45 1.69 1.47
CA GLY A 17 -4.79 0.90 2.53
C GLY A 17 -5.31 -0.54 2.59
N LEU A 18 -6.64 -0.74 2.56
CA LEU A 18 -7.22 -2.08 2.57
C LEU A 18 -6.78 -2.92 1.36
N VAL A 19 -6.74 -2.33 0.18
CA VAL A 19 -6.32 -3.03 -1.04
C VAL A 19 -4.82 -3.32 -1.03
N ALA A 20 -3.99 -2.34 -0.69
CA ALA A 20 -2.54 -2.51 -0.61
C ALA A 20 -2.16 -3.59 0.42
N GLY A 21 -2.81 -3.61 1.59
CA GLY A 21 -2.64 -4.66 2.57
C GLY A 21 -2.96 -6.04 2.01
N LYS A 22 -4.09 -6.21 1.29
CA LYS A 22 -4.45 -7.50 0.67
C LYS A 22 -3.48 -7.94 -0.42
N VAL A 23 -2.94 -7.01 -1.20
CA VAL A 23 -1.94 -7.31 -2.24
C VAL A 23 -0.60 -7.71 -1.60
N ALA A 24 -0.16 -6.99 -0.57
CA ALA A 24 1.04 -7.33 0.20
C ALA A 24 0.94 -8.70 0.88
N ALA A 25 -0.20 -8.97 1.52
CA ALA A 25 -0.52 -10.27 2.13
C ALA A 25 -0.46 -11.41 1.11
N TRP A 26 -1.03 -11.19 -0.08
CA TRP A 26 -0.98 -12.17 -1.17
C TRP A 26 0.45 -12.41 -1.66
N MET A 27 1.32 -11.39 -1.72
CA MET A 27 2.73 -11.58 -2.10
C MET A 27 3.52 -12.33 -1.03
N ALA A 28 3.26 -12.04 0.25
CA ALA A 28 3.93 -12.67 1.38
C ALA A 28 3.44 -14.09 1.71
N ASP A 29 2.32 -14.52 1.10
CA ASP A 29 1.60 -15.75 1.47
C ASP A 29 1.19 -15.80 2.95
N ASP A 30 0.92 -14.63 3.53
CA ASP A 30 0.44 -14.48 4.90
C ASP A 30 -0.74 -13.50 4.94
N PRO A 31 -1.99 -14.00 5.04
CA PRO A 31 -3.20 -13.17 5.03
C PRO A 31 -3.27 -12.10 6.13
N ARG A 32 -2.54 -12.26 7.23
CA ARG A 32 -2.63 -11.38 8.42
C ARG A 32 -1.27 -10.95 8.99
N GLY A 33 -0.19 -11.24 8.28
CA GLY A 33 1.16 -10.93 8.71
C GLY A 33 1.57 -9.46 8.58
N ASP A 34 2.86 -9.23 8.79
CA ASP A 34 3.45 -7.90 8.80
C ASP A 34 3.32 -7.18 7.45
N ALA A 35 3.38 -7.91 6.33
CA ALA A 35 3.18 -7.33 5.00
C ALA A 35 1.76 -6.76 4.82
N TYR A 36 0.74 -7.46 5.33
CA TYR A 36 -0.65 -6.98 5.34
C TYR A 36 -0.77 -5.68 6.14
N LEU A 37 -0.18 -5.66 7.34
CA LEU A 37 -0.19 -4.49 8.22
C LEU A 37 0.54 -3.31 7.60
N ALA A 38 1.74 -3.52 7.06
CA ALA A 38 2.53 -2.47 6.42
C ALA A 38 1.82 -1.89 5.20
N GLY A 39 1.25 -2.73 4.32
CA GLY A 39 0.46 -2.29 3.18
C GLY A 39 -0.80 -1.50 3.60
N MET A 40 -1.47 -1.92 4.68
CA MET A 40 -2.61 -1.19 5.23
C MET A 40 -2.21 0.18 5.82
N LEU A 41 -1.06 0.24 6.48
CA LEU A 41 -0.62 1.39 7.27
C LEU A 41 0.27 2.39 6.54
N HIS A 42 0.90 2.02 5.42
CA HIS A 42 0.60 2.74 4.19
C HIS A 42 0.53 4.27 4.25
N SER A 43 -0.72 4.70 4.33
CA SER A 43 -1.16 6.08 4.27
C SER A 43 -1.59 6.65 5.63
N ALA A 44 -1.30 5.95 6.74
CA ALA A 44 -1.75 6.33 8.09
C ALA A 44 -1.32 7.75 8.47
N GLY A 45 -0.06 8.12 8.19
CA GLY A 45 0.40 9.49 8.41
C GLY A 45 -0.30 10.51 7.51
N GLY A 46 -0.70 10.12 6.29
CA GLY A 46 -1.54 10.94 5.43
C GLY A 46 -2.94 11.17 6.01
N LEU A 47 -3.57 10.13 6.58
CA LEU A 47 -4.85 10.24 7.29
C LEU A 47 -4.75 11.21 8.47
N TYR A 48 -3.67 11.14 9.25
CA TYR A 48 -3.40 12.06 10.34
C TYR A 48 -3.32 13.51 9.85
N ILE A 49 -2.51 13.78 8.81
CA ILE A 49 -2.35 15.12 8.23
C ILE A 49 -3.70 15.69 7.74
N TRP A 50 -4.52 14.88 7.04
CA TRP A 50 -5.85 15.32 6.60
C TRP A 50 -6.78 15.67 7.75
N ARG A 51 -6.71 14.93 8.86
CA ARG A 51 -7.49 15.25 10.07
C ARG A 51 -7.03 16.54 10.71
N THR A 52 -5.72 16.75 10.86
CA THR A 52 -5.18 18.00 11.39
C THR A 52 -5.59 19.18 10.51
N ALA A 53 -5.55 19.03 9.19
CA ALA A 53 -6.02 20.04 8.25
C ALA A 53 -7.54 20.30 8.37
N ALA A 54 -8.35 19.28 8.67
CA ALA A 54 -9.78 19.45 8.91
C ALA A 54 -10.07 20.22 10.21
N GLN A 55 -9.20 20.11 11.21
CA GLN A 55 -9.34 20.73 12.52
C GLN A 55 -8.85 22.19 12.58
N SER A 56 -8.33 22.74 11.48
CA SER A 56 -7.77 24.10 11.45
C SER A 56 -8.82 25.24 11.52
N GLY A 57 -10.09 24.91 11.74
CA GLY A 57 -11.18 25.88 11.91
C GLY A 57 -11.35 26.78 10.69
N LYS A 58 -11.47 28.09 10.91
CA LYS A 58 -11.63 29.09 9.83
C LYS A 58 -10.36 29.26 8.98
N ASN A 59 -9.19 28.92 9.53
CA ASN A 59 -7.89 29.13 8.88
C ASN A 59 -7.43 27.87 8.16
N HIS A 60 -8.02 27.68 7.01
CA HIS A 60 -7.88 26.50 6.20
C HIS A 60 -6.60 26.50 5.36
N PRO A 61 -5.70 25.49 5.49
CA PRO A 61 -4.49 25.43 4.69
C PRO A 61 -4.83 25.26 3.21
N SER A 62 -4.03 25.90 2.35
CA SER A 62 -4.16 25.73 0.90
C SER A 62 -3.86 24.29 0.49
N GLN A 63 -4.48 23.83 -0.60
CA GLN A 63 -4.24 22.50 -1.15
C GLN A 63 -2.76 22.26 -1.45
N ALA A 64 -2.06 23.28 -1.97
CA ALA A 64 -0.62 23.21 -2.23
C ALA A 64 0.20 22.97 -0.94
N ARG A 65 -0.16 23.63 0.17
CA ARG A 65 0.50 23.42 1.46
C ARG A 65 0.26 22.00 1.98
N ILE A 66 -0.98 21.49 1.89
CA ILE A 66 -1.28 20.13 2.36
C ILE A 66 -0.54 19.09 1.53
N ARG A 67 -0.51 19.22 0.19
CA ARG A 67 0.23 18.32 -0.69
C ARG A 67 1.72 18.29 -0.37
N ARG A 68 2.32 19.45 -0.06
CA ARG A 68 3.72 19.53 0.37
C ARG A 68 3.94 18.76 1.68
N VAL A 69 3.11 19.02 2.70
CA VAL A 69 3.22 18.32 3.99
C VAL A 69 3.01 16.81 3.85
N LEU A 70 2.06 16.37 3.02
CA LEU A 70 1.85 14.95 2.73
C LEU A 70 3.09 14.31 2.10
N ARG A 71 3.62 14.92 1.05
CA ARG A 71 4.81 14.41 0.35
C ARG A 71 6.03 14.33 1.28
N ASP A 72 6.23 15.36 2.10
CA ASP A 72 7.47 15.51 2.88
C ASP A 72 7.41 14.75 4.22
N HIS A 73 6.22 14.50 4.78
CA HIS A 73 6.09 14.00 6.16
C HIS A 73 5.13 12.81 6.36
N SER A 74 4.30 12.42 5.39
CA SER A 74 3.30 11.36 5.61
C SER A 74 3.92 10.03 6.02
N CYS A 75 5.01 9.61 5.39
CA CYS A 75 5.68 8.35 5.70
C CYS A 75 6.32 8.39 7.09
N GLY A 76 6.98 9.51 7.45
CA GLY A 76 7.55 9.71 8.79
C GLY A 76 6.49 9.65 9.90
N PHE A 77 5.32 10.28 9.70
CA PHE A 77 4.21 10.14 10.64
C PHE A 77 3.67 8.70 10.70
N GLY A 78 3.62 8.00 9.56
CA GLY A 78 3.26 6.58 9.51
C GLY A 78 4.17 5.71 10.37
N VAL A 79 5.49 5.93 10.29
CA VAL A 79 6.50 5.23 11.13
C VAL A 79 6.27 5.50 12.61
N LEU A 80 6.06 6.76 13.00
CA LEU A 80 5.80 7.12 14.40
C LEU A 80 4.55 6.43 14.93
N MET A 81 3.48 6.35 14.13
CA MET A 81 2.25 5.66 14.50
C MET A 81 2.47 4.15 14.62
N ALA A 82 3.17 3.53 13.67
CA ALA A 82 3.45 2.10 13.70
C ALA A 82 4.21 1.71 14.98
N ARG A 83 5.26 2.47 15.33
CA ARG A 83 6.02 2.29 16.57
C ARG A 83 5.19 2.55 17.82
N ALA A 84 4.36 3.59 17.82
CA ALA A 84 3.48 3.89 18.95
C ALA A 84 2.44 2.78 19.22
N TRP A 85 2.09 1.99 18.20
CA TRP A 85 1.22 0.82 18.31
C TRP A 85 1.95 -0.48 18.62
N GLY A 86 3.26 -0.45 18.82
CA GLY A 86 4.07 -1.63 19.14
C GLY A 86 4.31 -2.57 17.95
N PHE A 87 4.14 -2.10 16.71
CA PHE A 87 4.55 -2.87 15.54
C PHE A 87 6.08 -2.91 15.40
N GLY A 88 6.59 -4.03 14.91
CA GLY A 88 8.04 -4.27 14.74
C GLY A 88 8.70 -3.35 13.71
N ASP A 89 10.03 -3.34 13.71
CA ASP A 89 10.83 -2.50 12.81
C ASP A 89 10.61 -2.82 11.33
N GLU A 90 10.28 -4.08 11.00
CA GLU A 90 9.95 -4.47 9.63
C GLU A 90 8.67 -3.78 9.11
N VAL A 91 7.57 -3.80 9.89
CA VAL A 91 6.34 -3.06 9.56
C VAL A 91 6.62 -1.57 9.45
N ALA A 92 7.37 -1.01 10.40
CA ALA A 92 7.75 0.40 10.38
C ALA A 92 8.56 0.75 9.12
N ALA A 93 9.48 -0.11 8.70
CA ALA A 93 10.28 0.07 7.49
C ALA A 93 9.39 0.03 6.23
N GLY A 94 8.47 -0.92 6.14
CA GLY A 94 7.49 -0.99 5.06
C GLY A 94 6.65 0.29 4.97
N VAL A 95 6.14 0.81 6.08
CA VAL A 95 5.35 2.05 6.12
C VAL A 95 6.19 3.29 5.77
N GLY A 96 7.43 3.36 6.24
CA GLY A 96 8.28 4.54 6.12
C GLY A 96 9.00 4.68 4.78
N PHE A 97 9.36 3.56 4.16
CA PHE A 97 10.23 3.54 3.00
C PHE A 97 9.57 3.03 1.73
N TRP A 98 8.26 2.67 1.73
CA TRP A 98 7.59 2.26 0.49
C TRP A 98 7.77 3.22 -0.68
N PRO A 99 7.88 4.56 -0.57
CA PRO A 99 8.09 5.40 -1.76
C PRO A 99 9.51 5.26 -2.35
N GLN A 100 10.48 4.88 -1.53
CA GLN A 100 11.91 4.79 -1.86
C GLN A 100 12.53 3.62 -1.08
N PRO A 101 12.21 2.36 -1.44
CA PRO A 101 12.54 1.19 -0.62
C PRO A 101 14.04 0.99 -0.44
N GLU A 102 14.87 1.45 -1.38
CA GLU A 102 16.34 1.41 -1.29
C GLU A 102 16.93 2.25 -0.16
N ARG A 103 16.13 3.12 0.48
CA ARG A 103 16.56 3.93 1.62
C ARG A 103 16.30 3.27 2.97
N ALA A 104 15.62 2.12 2.99
CA ALA A 104 15.49 1.34 4.21
C ALA A 104 16.86 0.78 4.63
N VAL A 105 16.97 0.36 5.89
CA VAL A 105 18.14 -0.42 6.33
C VAL A 105 18.25 -1.70 5.49
N PRO A 106 19.46 -2.20 5.16
CA PRO A 106 19.64 -3.28 4.18
C PRO A 106 18.77 -4.52 4.41
N GLU A 107 18.62 -4.92 5.66
CA GLU A 107 17.80 -6.05 6.11
C GLU A 107 16.29 -5.89 5.81
N HIS A 108 15.80 -4.66 5.69
CA HIS A 108 14.39 -4.37 5.42
C HIS A 108 14.10 -3.92 3.98
N ILE A 109 15.12 -3.80 3.11
CA ILE A 109 14.93 -3.42 1.71
C ILE A 109 13.98 -4.39 0.98
N PRO A 110 14.12 -5.74 1.08
CA PRO A 110 13.21 -6.66 0.39
C PRO A 110 11.75 -6.48 0.82
N PHE A 111 11.51 -6.32 2.13
CA PHE A 111 10.18 -6.08 2.68
C PHE A 111 9.61 -4.72 2.23
N ALA A 112 10.42 -3.65 2.28
CA ALA A 112 10.00 -2.34 1.80
C ALA A 112 9.68 -2.33 0.30
N ARG A 113 10.42 -3.09 -0.52
CA ARG A 113 10.12 -3.29 -1.95
C ARG A 113 8.79 -4.02 -2.14
N MET A 114 8.52 -5.08 -1.38
CA MET A 114 7.22 -5.76 -1.44
C MET A 114 6.06 -4.79 -1.13
N VAL A 115 6.20 -3.99 -0.07
CA VAL A 115 5.18 -2.98 0.26
C VAL A 115 5.08 -1.93 -0.84
N HIS A 116 6.19 -1.45 -1.40
CA HIS A 116 6.21 -0.54 -2.56
C HIS A 116 5.36 -1.09 -3.72
N LEU A 117 5.59 -2.33 -4.13
CA LEU A 117 4.84 -2.97 -5.22
C LEU A 117 3.36 -3.04 -4.93
N SER A 118 2.97 -3.40 -3.70
CA SER A 118 1.56 -3.45 -3.29
C SER A 118 0.89 -2.09 -3.40
N VAL A 119 1.58 -1.02 -3.01
CA VAL A 119 1.05 0.35 -3.00
C VAL A 119 0.96 0.89 -4.42
N VAL A 120 2.02 0.73 -5.22
CA VAL A 120 2.01 1.17 -6.64
C VAL A 120 0.90 0.45 -7.40
N ALA A 121 0.81 -0.88 -7.32
CA ALA A 121 -0.25 -1.64 -7.98
C ALA A 121 -1.66 -1.19 -7.54
N THR A 122 -1.83 -0.90 -6.25
CA THR A 122 -3.11 -0.40 -5.71
C THR A 122 -3.48 0.96 -6.28
N MET A 123 -2.53 1.89 -6.33
CA MET A 123 -2.73 3.24 -6.88
C MET A 123 -3.05 3.18 -8.37
N SER A 124 -2.31 2.37 -9.13
CA SER A 124 -2.51 2.19 -10.56
C SER A 124 -3.85 1.55 -10.89
N ALA A 125 -4.28 0.56 -10.11
CA ALA A 125 -5.61 -0.05 -10.26
C ALA A 125 -6.74 0.94 -9.91
N ASP A 126 -6.56 1.82 -8.92
CA ASP A 126 -7.52 2.88 -8.59
C ASP A 126 -7.65 3.90 -9.74
N GLU A 127 -6.53 4.30 -10.33
CA GLU A 127 -6.49 5.19 -11.49
C GLU A 127 -7.16 4.58 -12.71
N GLY A 128 -6.89 3.30 -13.01
CA GLY A 128 -7.54 2.59 -14.11
C GLY A 128 -9.07 2.57 -13.97
N ARG A 129 -9.58 2.44 -12.74
CA ARG A 129 -11.03 2.53 -12.45
C ARG A 129 -11.61 3.92 -12.73
N THR A 130 -10.79 4.96 -12.68
CA THR A 130 -11.21 6.34 -13.01
C THR A 130 -10.92 6.76 -14.44
N GLY A 131 -10.44 5.84 -15.29
CA GLY A 131 -10.11 6.12 -16.69
C GLY A 131 -8.83 6.94 -16.86
N THR A 132 -7.93 6.88 -15.89
CA THR A 132 -6.62 7.57 -15.91
C THR A 132 -5.49 6.54 -15.87
N ASP A 133 -4.38 6.84 -16.53
CA ASP A 133 -3.16 6.04 -16.48
C ASP A 133 -1.96 6.93 -16.13
N SER A 134 -1.25 6.59 -15.05
CA SER A 134 -0.05 7.31 -14.59
C SER A 134 1.26 6.60 -14.94
N GLY A 135 1.22 5.51 -15.72
CA GLY A 135 2.41 4.68 -15.98
C GLY A 135 2.68 3.66 -14.88
N GLY A 136 1.62 3.23 -14.19
CA GLY A 136 1.69 2.29 -13.08
C GLY A 136 2.38 0.96 -13.40
N LEU A 137 2.04 0.39 -14.55
CA LEU A 137 2.63 -0.86 -15.02
C LEU A 137 4.14 -0.69 -15.30
N GLU A 138 4.55 0.42 -15.91
CA GLU A 138 5.97 0.71 -16.14
C GLU A 138 6.75 0.82 -14.83
N ALA A 139 6.16 1.48 -13.81
CA ALA A 139 6.77 1.57 -12.49
C ALA A 139 6.95 0.19 -11.83
N LEU A 140 5.98 -0.71 -11.99
CA LEU A 140 6.04 -2.09 -11.48
C LEU A 140 7.07 -2.95 -12.23
N SER A 141 7.19 -2.80 -13.56
CA SER A 141 8.10 -3.60 -14.40
C SER A 141 9.58 -3.48 -14.01
N ARG A 142 9.96 -2.42 -13.28
CA ARG A 142 11.33 -2.24 -12.74
C ARG A 142 11.69 -3.26 -11.65
N TYR A 143 10.69 -3.94 -11.11
CA TYR A 143 10.82 -4.91 -10.02
C TYR A 143 10.29 -6.29 -10.42
N ASP A 144 10.15 -6.54 -11.73
CA ASP A 144 9.65 -7.81 -12.23
C ASP A 144 10.50 -8.97 -11.71
N GLY A 145 9.84 -9.97 -11.11
CA GLY A 145 10.51 -11.15 -10.52
C GLY A 145 10.98 -10.99 -9.06
N ILE A 146 10.81 -9.84 -8.41
CA ILE A 146 11.20 -9.66 -6.99
C ILE A 146 10.22 -10.31 -6.00
N ALA A 147 9.02 -10.68 -6.45
CA ALA A 147 8.07 -11.54 -5.70
C ALA A 147 7.07 -12.19 -6.65
N CYS A 148 6.60 -11.43 -7.64
CA CYS A 148 5.70 -11.87 -8.69
C CYS A 148 5.89 -10.95 -9.92
N SER A 149 5.20 -11.25 -11.03
CA SER A 149 5.27 -10.38 -12.19
C SER A 149 4.51 -9.06 -11.96
N ALA A 150 4.95 -7.99 -12.64
CA ALA A 150 4.28 -6.69 -12.60
C ALA A 150 2.78 -6.82 -12.97
N GLN A 151 2.48 -7.61 -14.01
CA GLN A 151 1.12 -7.86 -14.45
C GLN A 151 0.29 -8.61 -13.39
N ALA A 152 0.85 -9.65 -12.77
CA ALA A 152 0.14 -10.40 -11.72
C ALA A 152 -0.17 -9.50 -10.51
N THR A 153 0.77 -8.63 -10.13
CA THR A 153 0.59 -7.66 -9.03
C THR A 153 -0.55 -6.68 -9.33
N LEU A 154 -0.56 -6.10 -10.53
CA LEU A 154 -1.60 -5.16 -10.96
C LEU A 154 -2.97 -5.84 -11.02
N SER A 155 -3.06 -6.99 -11.69
CA SER A 155 -4.30 -7.76 -11.78
C SER A 155 -4.81 -8.16 -10.39
N ARG A 156 -3.93 -8.45 -9.43
CA ARG A 156 -4.34 -8.73 -8.05
C ARG A 156 -4.94 -7.51 -7.35
N ALA A 157 -4.36 -6.33 -7.54
CA ALA A 157 -4.91 -5.09 -7.00
C ALA A 157 -6.32 -4.79 -7.57
N GLU A 158 -6.52 -4.99 -8.87
CA GLU A 158 -7.82 -4.84 -9.52
C GLU A 158 -8.88 -5.81 -8.96
N GLN A 159 -8.53 -7.08 -8.76
CA GLN A 159 -9.40 -8.07 -8.11
C GLN A 159 -9.79 -7.62 -6.70
N CYS A 160 -8.83 -7.13 -5.92
CA CYS A 160 -9.08 -6.64 -4.56
C CYS A 160 -10.05 -5.44 -4.55
N TRP A 161 -9.94 -4.54 -5.52
CA TRP A 161 -10.87 -3.42 -5.71
C TRP A 161 -12.28 -3.88 -6.11
N ARG A 162 -12.42 -5.02 -6.80
CA ARG A 162 -13.72 -5.66 -7.11
C ARG A 162 -14.26 -6.49 -5.95
N GLY A 163 -13.46 -6.74 -4.92
CA GLY A 163 -13.84 -7.58 -3.77
C GLY A 163 -13.71 -9.08 -4.04
N GLU A 164 -12.95 -9.46 -5.07
CA GLU A 164 -12.75 -10.86 -5.47
C GLU A 164 -11.76 -11.59 -4.56
N ALA A 165 -12.01 -12.87 -4.31
CA ALA A 165 -11.09 -13.75 -3.62
C ALA A 165 -9.80 -13.94 -4.45
N PRO A 166 -8.64 -14.19 -3.81
CA PRO A 166 -7.43 -14.55 -4.55
C PRO A 166 -7.66 -15.84 -5.35
N ALA A 167 -7.24 -15.83 -6.61
CA ALA A 167 -7.03 -17.07 -7.33
C ALA A 167 -5.91 -17.88 -6.64
N PRO A 168 -5.99 -19.22 -6.58
CA PRO A 168 -4.89 -20.05 -6.12
C PRO A 168 -3.63 -19.75 -6.95
N ARG A 169 -2.45 -19.77 -6.31
CA ARG A 169 -1.19 -19.56 -7.04
C ARG A 169 -1.00 -20.71 -8.02
N VAL A 170 -0.58 -20.40 -9.25
CA VAL A 170 -0.43 -21.38 -10.33
C VAL A 170 0.61 -22.46 -9.98
N GLU A 171 1.53 -22.17 -9.06
CA GLU A 171 2.51 -23.15 -8.55
C GLU A 171 1.86 -24.34 -7.80
N ASP A 172 0.69 -24.14 -7.18
CA ASP A 172 -0.07 -25.22 -6.52
C ASP A 172 -0.78 -26.13 -7.55
N ALA A 173 -1.01 -25.67 -8.77
CA ALA A 173 -1.68 -26.47 -9.81
C ALA A 173 -0.77 -27.58 -10.38
N GLY A 174 0.54 -27.49 -10.15
CA GLY A 174 1.53 -28.50 -10.57
C GLY A 174 1.67 -29.70 -9.64
N GLN A 175 1.19 -29.62 -8.39
CA GLN A 175 1.35 -30.71 -7.39
C GLN A 175 0.11 -31.61 -7.22
N VAL A 176 -1.03 -31.30 -7.85
CA VAL A 176 -2.29 -32.06 -7.66
C VAL A 176 -2.35 -33.36 -8.49
N VAL A 177 -1.33 -33.73 -9.27
CA VAL A 177 -1.41 -34.84 -10.25
C VAL A 177 -0.75 -36.17 -9.81
N GLN A 178 -0.24 -36.33 -8.57
CA GLN A 178 0.53 -37.55 -8.20
C GLN A 178 0.06 -38.36 -6.98
N SER A 179 -1.18 -38.24 -6.53
CA SER A 179 -1.70 -39.10 -5.43
C SER A 179 -3.04 -39.75 -5.79
N ALA A 180 -3.01 -40.60 -6.81
CA ALA A 180 -3.97 -41.67 -6.99
C ALA A 180 -3.19 -42.90 -7.47
N SER A 181 -2.81 -43.76 -6.53
CA SER A 181 -2.28 -45.11 -6.75
C SER A 181 -3.14 -46.09 -5.99
#